data_AF-A0A2M7L687-F1
#
_entry.id   AF-A0A2M7L687-F1
#
_cell.length_a   1.000
_cell.length_b   1.000
_cell.length_c   1.000
_cell.angle_alpha   90.00
_cell.angle_beta   90.00
_cell.angle_gamma   90.00
#
_symmetry.space_group_name_H-M   'P 1'
#
loop_
_entity.id
_entity.type
_entity.pdbx_description
1 polymer ?
#
loop_
_entity_poly.entity_id
_entity_poly.type
_entity_poly.pdbx_seq_one_letter_code
_entity_poly.pdbx_strand_id
1 'polypeptide(L)' 'MSAEALRLFNTLSADVQRQAVALSETVSEDEAVYLAALRSMPEKERRQFLFKLSGQKWGL' A
#
# COMPACT_ATOMS: atom_id res chain seq x y z
N MET A 1 5.14 -10.28 -5.59
CA MET A 1 5.07 -9.35 -4.45
C MET A 1 6.45 -9.06 -3.84
N SER A 2 6.75 -7.82 -3.43
CA SER A 2 7.95 -7.45 -2.67
C SER A 2 7.81 -7.71 -1.16
N ALA A 3 8.94 -7.85 -0.46
CA ALA A 3 8.97 -8.05 1.00
C ALA A 3 8.39 -6.86 1.77
N GLU A 4 8.46 -5.66 1.22
CA GLU A 4 7.88 -4.47 1.82
C GLU A 4 6.36 -4.46 1.70
N ALA A 5 5.83 -4.71 0.50
CA ALA A 5 4.40 -4.83 0.28
C ALA A 5 3.79 -5.93 1.15
N LEU A 6 4.46 -7.08 1.28
CA LEU A 6 4.00 -8.15 2.16
C LEU A 6 3.97 -7.72 3.64
N ARG A 7 5.01 -7.02 4.13
CA ARG A 7 5.02 -6.48 5.49
C ARG A 7 3.89 -5.47 5.71
N LEU A 8 3.68 -4.57 4.76
CA LEU A 8 2.60 -3.60 4.81
C LEU A 8 1.24 -4.29 4.84
N PHE A 9 0.98 -5.22 3.92
CA PHE A 9 -0.26 -5.98 3.85
C PHE A 9 -0.61 -6.67 5.19
N ASN A 10 0.37 -7.27 5.85
CA ASN A 10 0.19 -7.92 7.16
C ASN A 10 -0.17 -6.94 8.29
N THR A 11 0.08 -5.65 8.13
CA THR A 11 -0.33 -4.61 9.11
C THR A 11 -1.71 -4.02 8.83
N LEU A 12 -2.29 -4.29 7.66
CA LEU A 12 -3.61 -3.79 7.29
C LEU A 12 -4.73 -4.58 7.98
N SER A 13 -5.88 -3.95 8.19
CA SER A 13 -7.06 -4.65 8.67
C SER A 13 -7.59 -5.65 7.62
N ALA A 14 -8.37 -6.63 8.06
CA ALA A 14 -8.94 -7.65 7.18
C ALA A 14 -9.79 -7.05 6.03
N ASP A 15 -10.46 -5.93 6.25
CA ASP A 15 -11.22 -5.23 5.22
C ASP A 15 -10.33 -4.64 4.13
N VAL A 16 -9.20 -4.05 4.53
CA VAL A 16 -8.25 -3.43 3.61
C VAL A 16 -7.44 -4.51 2.88
N GLN A 17 -7.12 -5.62 3.54
CA GLN A 17 -6.52 -6.79 2.89
C GLN A 17 -7.43 -7.35 1.79
N ARG A 18 -8.74 -7.48 2.04
CA ARG A 18 -9.71 -7.90 1.01
C ARG A 18 -9.75 -6.95 -0.17
N GLN A 19 -9.66 -5.64 0.06
CA GLN A 19 -9.57 -4.66 -1.02
C GLN A 19 -8.28 -4.79 -1.82
N ALA A 20 -7.14 -5.03 -1.17
CA ALA A 20 -5.87 -5.28 -1.87
C ALA A 20 -5.94 -6.55 -2.73
N VAL A 21 -6.55 -7.63 -2.23
CA VAL A 21 -6.75 -8.86 -3.02
C VAL A 21 -7.61 -8.58 -4.25
N ALA A 22 -8.72 -7.87 -4.10
CA ALA A 22 -9.56 -7.49 -5.25
C ALA A 22 -8.82 -6.60 -6.27
N LEU A 23 -7.99 -5.67 -5.79
CA LEU A 23 -7.19 -4.81 -6.67
C LEU A 23 -6.10 -5.58 -7.43
N SER A 24 -5.56 -6.65 -6.83
CA SER A 24 -4.52 -7.48 -7.45
C SER A 24 -4.97 -8.22 -8.72
N GLU A 25 -6.29 -8.29 -8.96
CA GLU A 25 -6.84 -8.79 -10.23
C GLU A 25 -6.63 -7.82 -11.40
N THR A 26 -6.33 -6.54 -11.11
CA THR A 26 -6.24 -5.46 -12.12
C THR A 26 -4.88 -4.78 -12.18
N VAL A 27 -4.15 -4.75 -11.06
CA VAL A 27 -2.82 -4.14 -10.94
C VAL A 27 -1.86 -5.13 -10.30
N SER A 28 -0.56 -4.81 -10.31
CA SER A 28 0.44 -5.66 -9.64
C SER A 28 0.13 -5.80 -8.15
N GLU A 29 0.48 -6.95 -7.54
CA GLU A 29 0.23 -7.23 -6.11
C GLU A 29 0.76 -6.10 -5.20
N ASP A 30 1.97 -5.61 -5.48
CA ASP A 30 2.56 -4.50 -4.72
C ASP A 30 1.71 -3.25 -4.81
N GLU A 31 1.35 -2.86 -6.04
CA GLU A 31 0.51 -1.69 -6.29
C GLU A 31 -0.87 -1.83 -5.66
N ALA A 32 -1.46 -3.02 -5.70
CA ALA A 32 -2.73 -3.31 -5.07
C ALA A 32 -2.69 -3.08 -3.56
N VAL A 33 -1.64 -3.56 -2.88
CA VAL A 33 -1.40 -3.34 -1.45
C VAL A 33 -1.21 -1.86 -1.16
N TYR A 34 -0.38 -1.17 -1.94
CA TYR A 34 -0.13 0.27 -1.73
C TYR A 34 -1.40 1.11 -1.92
N LEU A 35 -2.20 0.83 -2.95
CA LEU A 35 -3.46 1.53 -3.21
C LEU A 35 -4.51 1.27 -2.12
N ALA A 36 -4.64 0.03 -1.65
CA ALA A 36 -5.55 -0.31 -0.56
C ALA A 36 -5.13 0.40 0.74
N ALA A 37 -3.85 0.38 1.07
CA ALA A 37 -3.29 1.09 2.22
C ALA A 37 -3.59 2.59 2.15
N LEU A 38 -3.29 3.23 1.01
CA LEU A 38 -3.53 4.67 0.79
C LEU A 38 -4.99 5.08 0.95
N ARG A 39 -5.93 4.24 0.49
CA ARG A 39 -7.38 4.49 0.59
C ARG A 39 -7.89 4.41 2.02
N SER A 40 -7.30 3.54 2.83
CA SER A 40 -7.68 3.38 4.25
C SER A 40 -7.07 4.43 5.19
N MET A 41 -5.99 5.11 4.77
CA MET A 41 -5.28 6.05 5.63
C MET A 41 -5.99 7.41 5.75
N PRO A 42 -5.99 8.03 6.96
CA PRO A 42 -6.30 9.43 7.14
C PRO A 42 -5.37 10.34 6.31
N GLU A 43 -5.84 11.52 5.94
CA GLU A 43 -5.13 12.41 5.02
C GLU A 43 -3.69 12.78 5.48
N LYS A 44 -3.49 12.96 6.78
CA LYS A 44 -2.18 13.25 7.38
C LYS A 44 -1.20 12.09 7.24
N GLU A 45 -1.66 10.86 7.46
CA GLU A 45 -0.86 9.64 7.34
C GLU A 45 -0.58 9.30 5.88
N ARG A 46 -1.58 9.52 5.00
CA ARG A 46 -1.44 9.33 3.55
C ARG A 46 -0.28 10.16 2.98
N ARG A 47 -0.16 11.42 3.38
CA ARG A 47 0.95 12.29 2.95
C ARG A 47 2.32 11.77 3.40
N GLN A 48 2.43 11.32 4.65
CA GLN A 48 3.68 10.73 5.16
C GLN A 48 4.03 9.42 4.45
N PHE A 49 3.02 8.60 4.17
CA PHE A 49 3.19 7.35 3.43
C PHE A 49 3.66 7.60 2.00
N LEU A 50 3.03 8.53 1.27
CA LEU A 50 3.45 8.93 -0.06
C LEU A 50 4.89 9.48 -0.07
N PHE A 51 5.27 10.25 0.94
CA PHE A 51 6.62 10.79 1.07
C PHE A 51 7.68 9.68 1.29
N LYS A 52 7.37 8.67 2.12
CA LYS A 52 8.25 7.50 2.30
C LYS A 52 8.37 6.69 1.01
N LEU A 53 7.23 6.44 0.35
CA LEU A 53 7.18 5.72 -0.90
C LEU A 53 7.96 6.44 -2.01
N SER A 54 7.88 7.78 -2.05
CA SER A 54 8.65 8.58 -3.00
C SER A 54 10.15 8.55 -2.70
N GLY A 55 10.56 8.60 -1.43
CA GLY A 55 11.99 8.48 -1.07
C GLY A 55 12.57 7.13 -1.48
N GLN A 56 11.82 6.03 -1.28
CA GLN A 56 12.28 4.69 -1.66
C GLN A 56 12.28 4.42 -3.17
N LYS A 57 11.29 4.93 -3.93
CA LYS A 57 11.22 4.71 -5.38
C LYS A 57 12.00 5.72 -6.22
N TRP A 58 12.20 6.94 -5.72
CA TRP A 58 12.79 8.05 -6.50
C TRP A 58 14.13 8.55 -5.96
N GLY A 59 14.63 7.98 -4.85
CA GLY A 59 16.01 8.23 -4.38
C GLY A 59 16.30 9.69 -4.10
N LEU A 60 15.35 10.43 -3.53
CA LEU A 60 15.56 11.76 -2.97
C LEU A 60 16.25 11.67 -1.61
#